data_AF-A0A820B095-F1
#
_entry.id   AF-A0A820B095-F1
#
_cell.length_a   1.000
_cell.length_b   1.000
_cell.length_c   1.000
_cell.angle_alpha   90.00
_cell.angle_beta   90.00
_cell.angle_gamma   90.00
#
_symmetry.space_group_name_H-M   'P 1'
#
loop_
_entity.id
_entity.type
_entity.pdbx_description
1 polymer ?
#
loop_
_entity_poly.entity_id
_entity_poly.type
_entity_poly.pdbx_seq_one_letter_code
_entity_poly.pdbx_strand_id
1 'polypeptide(L)'
;MLYPYSNNDYTARTHDSYLKSAREAVKKSKGHKEVAVNGIKGLSYLFEIFRYPDQIIYDYMHLVCLCHIPSLISRWCSCLNKLSILDIDKKLQRLRTPHNIKVAFLESIKVASLWKAKNSRLFVLYVGVPIMVNHLPTLLFSHFIIYSLAIKLLHAPQSKEDILLGERLLDYYCRTASKVYDSSIEIFSLHAHLHLGHQVRLHGGLAHTSAFSFESAVRYIKKNAHGSTNVASQIAYWNNLRCTTQMKKFNLVTNSLMDVSEENGNI
;
A
#
# COMPACT_ATOMS: atom_id res chain seq x y z
N MET A 1 -20.46 2.65 7.87
CA MET A 1 -21.10 2.82 6.55
C MET A 1 -20.75 1.60 5.71
N LEU A 2 -21.77 0.90 5.20
CA LEU A 2 -21.59 -0.24 4.31
C LEU A 2 -21.51 0.24 2.85
N TYR A 3 -20.79 -0.50 2.03
CA TYR A 3 -20.59 -0.31 0.59
C TYR A 3 -20.92 -1.61 -0.12
N PRO A 4 -22.21 -1.96 -0.27
CA PRO A 4 -22.62 -3.19 -0.92
C PRO A 4 -22.10 -3.27 -2.35
N TYR A 5 -21.79 -4.49 -2.81
CA TYR A 5 -21.43 -4.68 -4.20
C TYR A 5 -22.62 -4.34 -5.10
N SER A 6 -22.38 -3.48 -6.08
CA SER A 6 -23.24 -3.27 -7.24
C SER A 6 -22.47 -3.73 -8.48
N ASN A 7 -23.16 -4.02 -9.60
CA ASN A 7 -22.57 -4.54 -10.85
C ASN A 7 -21.49 -3.65 -11.49
N ASN A 8 -21.07 -2.58 -10.81
CA ASN A 8 -20.02 -1.66 -11.21
C ASN A 8 -20.29 -0.97 -12.55
N ASP A 9 -21.58 -0.81 -12.90
CA ASP A 9 -22.07 -0.11 -14.09
C ASP A 9 -21.90 1.43 -14.00
N TYR A 10 -20.89 1.89 -13.26
CA TYR A 10 -20.63 3.30 -13.05
C TYR A 10 -19.74 3.86 -14.15
N THR A 11 -20.09 5.06 -14.62
CA THR A 11 -19.19 5.83 -15.48
C THR A 11 -17.98 6.30 -14.67
N ALA A 12 -16.77 5.93 -15.11
CA ALA A 12 -15.54 6.38 -14.49
C ALA A 12 -15.48 7.91 -14.44
N ARG A 13 -15.09 8.47 -13.29
CA ARG A 13 -14.98 9.91 -13.10
C ARG A 13 -13.71 10.41 -13.75
N THR A 14 -13.81 11.44 -14.58
CA THR A 14 -12.65 12.13 -15.17
C THR A 14 -12.18 13.28 -14.27
N HIS A 15 -10.95 13.76 -14.52
CA HIS A 15 -10.41 14.95 -13.86
C HIS A 15 -11.31 16.17 -13.99
N ASP A 16 -11.84 16.42 -15.18
CA ASP A 16 -12.73 17.57 -15.41
C ASP A 16 -14.05 17.43 -14.65
N SER A 17 -14.62 16.22 -14.61
CA SER A 17 -15.81 15.94 -13.79
C SER A 17 -15.53 16.11 -12.30
N TYR A 18 -14.32 15.76 -11.84
CA TYR A 18 -13.87 15.94 -10.47
C TYR A 18 -13.76 17.45 -10.14
N LEU A 19 -13.11 18.23 -11.00
CA LEU A 19 -12.99 19.69 -10.87
C LEU A 19 -14.36 20.38 -10.89
N LYS A 20 -15.27 19.96 -11.76
CA LYS A 20 -16.64 20.49 -11.82
C LYS A 20 -17.36 20.30 -10.48
N SER A 21 -17.29 19.09 -9.92
CA SER A 21 -17.88 18.77 -8.61
C SER A 21 -17.23 19.57 -7.48
N ALA A 22 -15.90 19.75 -7.52
CA ALA A 22 -15.17 20.56 -6.55
C ALA A 22 -15.60 22.04 -6.57
N ARG A 23 -15.70 22.64 -7.77
CA ARG A 23 -16.17 24.03 -7.94
C ARG A 23 -17.61 24.18 -7.47
N GLU A 24 -18.46 23.19 -7.73
CA GLU A 24 -19.84 23.19 -7.25
C GLU A 24 -19.93 23.10 -5.73
N ALA A 25 -19.10 22.27 -5.10
CA ALA A 25 -19.01 22.17 -3.63
C ALA A 25 -18.61 23.50 -2.98
N VAL A 26 -17.64 24.23 -3.57
CA VAL A 26 -17.26 25.57 -3.11
C VAL A 26 -18.43 26.55 -3.23
N LYS A 27 -19.15 26.55 -4.37
CA LYS A 27 -20.31 27.45 -4.58
C LYS A 27 -21.46 27.17 -3.63
N LYS A 28 -21.69 25.90 -3.28
CA LYS A 28 -22.78 25.47 -2.38
C LYS A 28 -22.44 25.68 -0.91
N SER A 29 -21.15 25.66 -0.56
CA SER A 29 -20.67 25.92 0.79
C SER A 29 -20.84 27.41 1.13
N LYS A 30 -21.46 27.71 2.27
CA LYS A 30 -21.70 29.09 2.74
C LYS A 30 -21.20 29.24 4.17
N GLY A 31 -20.32 30.23 4.41
CA GLY A 31 -19.70 30.43 5.71
C GLY A 31 -18.98 29.17 6.18
N HIS A 32 -19.28 28.72 7.40
CA HIS A 32 -18.70 27.51 8.00
C HIS A 32 -19.40 26.20 7.58
N LYS A 33 -20.48 26.26 6.79
CA LYS A 33 -21.22 25.06 6.37
C LYS A 33 -20.66 24.52 5.07
N GLU A 34 -19.77 23.55 5.19
CA GLU A 34 -19.23 22.79 4.05
C GLU A 34 -20.27 21.81 3.50
N VAL A 35 -20.46 21.83 2.19
CA VAL A 35 -21.33 20.89 1.47
C VAL A 35 -20.48 20.11 0.48
N ALA A 36 -20.43 18.78 0.67
CA ALA A 36 -19.78 17.91 -0.29
C ALA A 36 -20.70 17.62 -1.48
N VAL A 37 -20.16 17.72 -2.70
CA VAL A 37 -20.84 17.30 -3.94
C VAL A 37 -20.16 16.04 -4.45
N ASN A 38 -20.90 14.94 -4.57
CA ASN A 38 -20.37 13.63 -4.99
C ASN A 38 -19.14 13.17 -4.18
N GLY A 39 -19.14 13.47 -2.87
CA GLY A 39 -18.05 13.18 -1.94
C GLY A 39 -16.87 14.15 -1.97
N ILE A 40 -16.90 15.19 -2.82
CA ILE A 40 -15.83 16.18 -2.94
C ILE A 40 -16.21 17.44 -2.15
N LYS A 41 -15.34 17.88 -1.25
CA LYS A 41 -15.58 19.02 -0.35
C LYS A 41 -15.25 20.37 -0.97
N GLY A 42 -14.32 20.44 -1.93
CA GLY A 42 -13.92 21.70 -2.52
C GLY A 42 -12.66 21.58 -3.39
N LEU A 43 -12.10 22.75 -3.73
CA LEU A 43 -10.87 22.87 -4.51
C LEU A 43 -9.63 22.61 -3.66
N SER A 44 -8.59 22.07 -4.29
CA SER A 44 -7.26 21.90 -3.71
C SER A 44 -6.22 22.32 -4.73
N TYR A 45 -5.13 22.95 -4.27
CA TYR A 45 -3.96 23.23 -5.12
C TYR A 45 -3.34 21.95 -5.70
N LEU A 46 -3.55 20.80 -5.06
CA LEU A 46 -3.09 19.52 -5.58
C LEU A 46 -3.75 19.15 -6.91
N PHE A 47 -4.87 19.77 -7.28
CA PHE A 47 -5.52 19.53 -8.57
C PHE A 47 -4.70 20.06 -9.75
N GLU A 48 -3.78 21.00 -9.52
CA GLU A 48 -2.85 21.49 -10.55
C GLU A 48 -1.66 20.54 -10.76
N ILE A 49 -1.37 19.71 -9.75
CA ILE A 49 -0.21 18.80 -9.74
C ILE A 49 -0.64 17.39 -10.15
N PHE A 50 -1.79 16.93 -9.66
CA PHE A 50 -2.28 15.57 -9.86
C PHE A 50 -3.61 15.53 -10.59
N ARG A 51 -3.76 14.56 -11.48
CA ARG A 51 -5.01 14.20 -12.14
C ARG A 51 -5.85 13.31 -11.24
N TYR A 52 -6.83 13.89 -10.58
CA TYR A 52 -7.84 13.16 -9.80
C TYR A 52 -8.90 12.50 -10.70
N PRO A 53 -9.45 11.32 -10.35
CA PRO A 53 -8.95 10.41 -9.32
C PRO A 53 -7.78 9.54 -9.79
N ASP A 54 -7.45 9.53 -11.09
CA ASP A 54 -6.54 8.56 -11.72
C ASP A 54 -5.16 8.45 -11.06
N GLN A 55 -4.57 9.55 -10.58
CA GLN A 55 -3.27 9.60 -9.94
C GLN A 55 -3.31 9.48 -8.41
N ILE A 56 -4.48 9.22 -7.85
CA ILE A 56 -4.65 8.98 -6.41
C ILE A 56 -4.78 7.48 -6.20
N ILE A 57 -3.65 6.86 -5.85
CA ILE A 57 -3.54 5.42 -5.69
C ILE A 57 -4.06 4.95 -4.32
N TYR A 58 -4.70 3.80 -4.32
CA TYR A 58 -4.93 3.01 -3.11
C TYR A 58 -3.64 2.31 -2.70
N ASP A 59 -3.20 2.61 -1.48
CA ASP A 59 -2.00 1.98 -0.94
C ASP A 59 -2.25 0.51 -0.57
N TYR A 60 -1.51 -0.39 -1.22
CA TYR A 60 -1.51 -1.83 -0.96
C TYR A 60 -1.20 -2.18 0.50
N MET A 61 -0.25 -1.47 1.13
CA MET A 61 0.18 -1.80 2.48
C MET A 61 -0.95 -1.60 3.48
N HIS A 62 -1.62 -0.45 3.45
CA HIS A 62 -2.75 -0.19 4.34
C HIS A 62 -3.98 -1.01 3.93
N LEU A 63 -4.37 -0.97 2.65
CA LEU A 63 -5.61 -1.57 2.18
C LEU A 63 -5.63 -3.09 2.39
N VAL A 64 -4.59 -3.78 1.91
CA VAL A 64 -4.53 -5.24 1.93
C VAL A 64 -3.90 -5.75 3.22
N CYS A 65 -2.69 -5.25 3.55
CA CYS A 65 -1.89 -5.87 4.62
C CYS A 65 -2.37 -5.49 6.02
N LEU A 66 -2.76 -4.23 6.25
CA LEU A 66 -3.14 -3.75 7.58
C LEU A 66 -4.65 -3.74 7.82
N CYS A 67 -5.47 -3.59 6.77
CA CYS A 67 -6.92 -3.61 6.91
C CYS A 67 -7.52 -4.98 6.59
N HIS A 68 -7.42 -5.43 5.33
CA HIS A 68 -8.23 -6.56 4.88
C HIS A 68 -7.79 -7.91 5.44
N ILE A 69 -6.49 -8.20 5.46
CA ILE A 69 -5.98 -9.48 5.97
C ILE A 69 -6.28 -9.70 7.45
N PRO A 70 -5.99 -8.76 8.37
CA PRO A 70 -6.36 -8.90 9.77
C PRO A 70 -7.88 -9.05 9.97
N SER A 71 -8.68 -8.32 9.18
CA SER A 71 -10.14 -8.37 9.18
C SER A 71 -10.68 -9.77 8.79
N LEU A 72 -10.07 -10.42 7.80
CA LEU A 72 -10.39 -11.80 7.42
C LEU A 72 -9.99 -12.80 8.49
N ILE A 73 -8.75 -12.69 9.00
CA ILE A 73 -8.23 -13.60 10.02
C ILE A 73 -9.08 -13.55 11.29
N SER A 74 -9.51 -12.35 11.71
CA SER A 74 -10.40 -12.18 12.85
C SER A 74 -11.72 -12.95 12.68
N ARG A 75 -12.34 -12.88 11.49
CA ARG A 75 -13.56 -13.65 11.18
C ARG A 75 -13.31 -15.16 11.18
N TRP A 76 -12.19 -15.60 10.61
CA TRP A 76 -11.83 -17.01 10.61
C TRP A 76 -11.62 -17.55 12.01
N CYS A 77 -10.99 -16.79 12.90
CA CYS A 77 -10.73 -17.23 14.28
C CYS A 77 -12.01 -17.54 15.06
N SER A 78 -13.15 -16.93 14.71
CA SER A 78 -14.46 -17.25 15.28
C SER A 78 -14.94 -18.66 14.90
N CYS A 79 -14.46 -19.22 13.79
CA CYS A 79 -14.83 -20.55 13.29
C CYS A 79 -13.80 -21.63 13.66
N LEU A 80 -12.64 -21.25 14.21
CA LEU A 80 -11.54 -22.16 14.52
C LEU A 80 -11.57 -22.61 15.98
N ASN A 81 -11.39 -23.92 16.20
CA ASN A 81 -11.24 -24.45 17.56
C ASN A 81 -9.84 -24.13 18.13
N LYS A 82 -9.71 -24.24 19.46
CA LYS A 82 -8.45 -23.93 20.18
C LYS A 82 -7.26 -24.74 19.66
N LEU A 83 -7.45 -26.01 19.32
CA LEU A 83 -6.38 -26.88 18.81
C LEU A 83 -5.87 -26.42 17.44
N SER A 84 -6.77 -26.03 16.55
CA SER A 84 -6.44 -25.52 15.22
C SER A 84 -5.64 -24.22 15.32
N ILE A 85 -6.03 -23.32 16.22
CA ILE A 85 -5.30 -22.06 16.45
C ILE A 85 -3.89 -22.34 16.96
N LEU A 86 -3.73 -23.27 17.91
CA LEU A 86 -2.41 -23.65 18.41
C LEU A 86 -1.53 -24.29 17.33
N ASP A 87 -2.11 -25.10 16.43
CA ASP A 87 -1.37 -25.70 15.31
C ASP A 87 -0.93 -24.65 14.29
N ILE A 88 -1.82 -23.70 13.95
CA ILE A 88 -1.51 -22.57 13.08
C ILE A 88 -0.37 -21.73 13.68
N ASP A 89 -0.47 -21.37 14.96
CA ASP A 89 0.55 -20.58 15.67
C ASP A 89 1.91 -21.29 15.65
N LYS A 90 1.94 -22.60 15.90
CA LYS A 90 3.17 -23.40 15.81
C LYS A 90 3.76 -23.37 14.40
N LYS A 91 2.95 -23.50 13.35
CA LYS A 91 3.40 -23.44 11.95
C LYS A 91 3.96 -22.07 11.60
N LEU A 92 3.29 -21.00 12.02
CA LEU A 92 3.72 -19.62 11.80
C LEU A 92 5.02 -19.29 12.54
N GLN A 93 5.17 -19.71 13.79
CA GLN A 93 6.38 -19.50 14.60
C GLN A 93 7.59 -20.27 14.08
N ARG A 94 7.37 -21.48 13.52
CA ARG A 94 8.43 -22.32 12.94
C ARG A 94 8.79 -21.97 11.50
N LEU A 95 8.09 -21.01 10.89
CA LEU A 95 8.30 -20.63 9.51
C LEU A 95 9.74 -20.13 9.31
N ARG A 96 10.48 -20.79 8.42
CA ARG A 96 11.79 -20.32 7.97
C ARG A 96 11.62 -19.45 6.75
N THR A 97 12.06 -18.21 6.85
CA THR A 97 12.05 -17.24 5.76
C THR A 97 13.44 -17.12 5.13
N PRO A 98 13.55 -16.85 3.81
CA PRO A 98 14.83 -16.59 3.17
C PRO A 98 15.58 -15.41 3.83
N HIS A 99 16.91 -15.37 3.69
CA HIS A 99 17.78 -14.40 4.39
C HIS A 99 17.40 -12.93 4.18
N ASN A 100 16.81 -12.60 3.02
CA ASN A 100 16.37 -11.27 2.63
C ASN A 100 14.98 -10.89 3.17
N ILE A 101 14.23 -11.85 3.75
CA ILE A 101 12.89 -11.63 4.32
C ILE A 101 12.97 -11.83 5.83
N LYS A 102 13.16 -10.73 6.58
CA LYS A 102 13.19 -10.79 8.05
C LYS A 102 11.78 -10.64 8.64
N VAL A 103 11.04 -11.74 8.71
CA VAL A 103 9.68 -11.79 9.27
C VAL A 103 9.57 -12.93 10.28
N ALA A 104 9.03 -12.62 11.46
CA ALA A 104 8.72 -13.58 12.51
C ALA A 104 7.30 -13.34 13.01
N PHE A 105 6.53 -14.42 13.16
CA PHE A 105 5.20 -14.40 13.76
C PHE A 105 5.36 -14.70 15.25
N LEU A 106 5.38 -13.63 16.07
CA LEU A 106 5.57 -13.74 17.52
C LEU A 106 4.25 -13.93 18.26
N GLU A 107 3.20 -13.31 17.74
CA GLU A 107 1.88 -13.31 18.35
C GLU A 107 0.99 -14.39 17.77
N SER A 108 -0.01 -14.82 18.54
CA SER A 108 -1.06 -15.72 18.06
C SER A 108 -1.80 -15.13 16.86
N ILE A 109 -2.26 -15.98 15.95
CA ILE A 109 -3.09 -15.59 14.81
C ILE A 109 -4.38 -14.88 15.25
N LYS A 110 -4.87 -15.14 16.48
CA LYS A 110 -6.02 -14.45 17.06
C LYS A 110 -5.86 -12.94 17.12
N VAL A 111 -4.63 -12.46 17.28
CA VAL A 111 -4.31 -11.02 17.37
C VAL A 111 -3.62 -10.53 16.10
N ALA A 112 -4.07 -11.01 14.93
CA ALA A 112 -3.56 -10.57 13.64
C ALA A 112 -3.71 -9.06 13.38
N SER A 113 -4.57 -8.35 14.13
CA SER A 113 -4.61 -6.88 14.12
C SER A 113 -3.33 -6.22 14.62
N LEU A 114 -2.52 -6.90 15.43
CA LEU A 114 -1.21 -6.44 15.91
C LEU A 114 -0.07 -6.79 14.94
N TRP A 115 -0.36 -7.51 13.85
CA TRP A 115 0.65 -7.86 12.87
C TRP A 115 1.19 -6.62 12.17
N LYS A 116 2.50 -6.58 11.99
CA LYS A 116 3.13 -5.60 11.09
C LYS A 116 2.70 -5.92 9.65
N ALA A 117 2.60 -4.90 8.80
CA ALA A 117 2.20 -5.07 7.40
C ALA A 117 3.01 -6.15 6.66
N LYS A 118 4.31 -6.30 6.97
CA LYS A 118 5.18 -7.35 6.39
C LYS A 118 4.74 -8.78 6.73
N ASN A 119 4.13 -9.00 7.90
CA ASN A 119 3.60 -10.30 8.33
C ASN A 119 2.38 -10.66 7.47
N SER A 120 1.42 -9.73 7.37
CA SER A 120 0.23 -9.90 6.53
C SER A 120 0.58 -10.04 5.05
N ARG A 121 1.60 -9.32 4.56
CA ARG A 121 2.13 -9.47 3.20
C ARG A 121 2.66 -10.88 2.96
N LEU A 122 3.49 -11.41 3.87
CA LEU A 122 4.00 -12.77 3.77
C LEU A 122 2.87 -13.81 3.84
N PHE A 123 1.88 -13.55 4.71
CA PHE A 123 0.70 -14.39 4.87
C PHE A 123 -0.13 -14.47 3.58
N VAL A 124 -0.57 -13.34 3.03
CA VAL A 124 -1.44 -13.34 1.83
C VAL A 124 -0.75 -13.89 0.59
N LEU A 125 0.55 -13.63 0.41
CA LEU A 125 1.25 -13.99 -0.83
C LEU A 125 1.81 -15.42 -0.83
N TYR A 126 2.17 -15.97 0.33
CA TYR A 126 3.01 -17.17 0.37
C TYR A 126 2.55 -18.23 1.38
N VAL A 127 2.29 -17.84 2.63
CA VAL A 127 2.17 -18.85 3.72
C VAL A 127 0.74 -19.09 4.20
N GLY A 128 -0.17 -18.15 3.95
CA GLY A 128 -1.55 -18.25 4.39
C GLY A 128 -2.26 -19.46 3.78
N VAL A 129 -2.26 -19.57 2.44
CA VAL A 129 -2.94 -20.69 1.75
C VAL A 129 -2.48 -22.07 2.24
N PRO A 130 -1.17 -22.41 2.23
CA PRO A 130 -0.72 -23.74 2.66
C PRO A 130 -0.93 -24.01 4.16
N ILE A 131 -0.99 -22.97 5.01
CA ILE A 131 -1.30 -23.14 6.43
C ILE A 131 -2.80 -23.37 6.61
N MET A 132 -3.65 -22.55 6.00
CA MET A 132 -5.08 -22.51 6.27
C MET A 132 -5.89 -23.65 5.63
N VAL A 133 -5.34 -24.36 4.62
CA VAL A 133 -6.01 -25.46 3.90
C VAL A 133 -6.60 -26.54 4.80
N ASN A 134 -5.93 -26.85 5.91
CA ASN A 134 -6.34 -27.91 6.84
C ASN A 134 -7.18 -27.39 8.02
N HIS A 135 -7.50 -26.10 8.05
CA HIS A 135 -8.13 -25.45 9.20
C HIS A 135 -9.41 -24.70 8.84
N LEU A 136 -9.51 -24.12 7.65
CA LEU A 136 -10.70 -23.39 7.23
C LEU A 136 -11.76 -24.32 6.63
N PRO A 137 -13.06 -24.07 6.88
CA PRO A 137 -14.14 -24.67 6.10
C PRO A 137 -13.95 -24.41 4.60
N THR A 138 -14.33 -25.39 3.77
CA THR A 138 -14.12 -25.39 2.31
C THR A 138 -14.56 -24.09 1.64
N LEU A 139 -15.71 -23.53 2.04
CA LEU A 139 -16.22 -22.27 1.48
C LEU A 139 -15.30 -21.08 1.77
N LEU A 140 -14.88 -20.90 3.04
CA LEU A 140 -13.99 -19.81 3.44
C LEU A 140 -12.61 -19.96 2.81
N PHE A 141 -12.11 -21.20 2.73
CA PHE A 141 -10.81 -21.51 2.14
C PHE A 141 -10.77 -21.21 0.65
N SER A 142 -11.78 -21.67 -0.11
CA SER A 142 -11.88 -21.42 -1.55
C SER A 142 -11.94 -19.93 -1.85
N HIS A 143 -12.71 -19.18 -1.07
CA HIS A 143 -12.81 -17.73 -1.21
C HIS A 143 -11.49 -17.01 -0.85
N PHE A 144 -10.73 -17.51 0.12
CA PHE A 144 -9.40 -17.01 0.43
C PHE A 144 -8.37 -17.31 -0.67
N ILE A 145 -8.42 -18.49 -1.31
CA ILE A 145 -7.55 -18.82 -2.45
C ILE A 145 -7.76 -17.83 -3.59
N ILE A 146 -9.01 -17.55 -3.95
CA ILE A 146 -9.37 -16.58 -5.00
C ILE A 146 -8.75 -15.23 -4.69
N TYR A 147 -8.92 -14.74 -3.46
CA TYR A 147 -8.33 -13.48 -3.02
C TYR A 147 -6.80 -13.48 -3.06
N SER A 148 -6.17 -14.51 -2.47
CA SER A 148 -4.71 -14.64 -2.42
C SER A 148 -4.10 -14.68 -3.82
N LEU A 149 -4.72 -15.42 -4.74
CA LEU A 149 -4.30 -15.49 -6.14
C LEU A 149 -4.45 -14.13 -6.84
N ALA A 150 -5.59 -13.46 -6.65
CA ALA A 150 -5.83 -12.15 -7.25
C ALA A 150 -4.79 -11.12 -6.79
N ILE A 151 -4.52 -11.05 -5.49
CA ILE A 151 -3.49 -10.17 -4.93
C ILE A 151 -2.09 -10.55 -5.45
N LYS A 152 -1.77 -11.84 -5.55
CA LYS A 152 -0.47 -12.29 -6.06
C LYS A 152 -0.24 -11.88 -7.52
N LEU A 153 -1.24 -12.04 -8.39
CA LEU A 153 -1.20 -11.62 -9.79
C LEU A 153 -1.01 -10.10 -9.90
N LEU A 154 -1.76 -9.32 -9.12
CA LEU A 154 -1.68 -7.86 -9.15
C LEU A 154 -0.43 -7.30 -8.45
N HIS A 155 0.20 -8.06 -7.54
CA HIS A 155 1.39 -7.62 -6.81
C HIS A 155 2.62 -7.48 -7.69
N ALA A 156 2.86 -8.45 -8.57
CA ALA A 156 3.98 -8.45 -9.50
C ALA A 156 3.55 -9.06 -10.85
N PRO A 157 2.65 -8.38 -11.59
CA PRO A 157 2.12 -8.89 -12.86
C PRO A 157 3.25 -9.04 -13.89
N GLN A 158 3.24 -10.14 -14.64
CA GLN A 158 4.20 -10.39 -15.72
C GLN A 158 3.61 -10.07 -17.10
N SER A 159 2.27 -10.02 -17.18
CA SER A 159 1.54 -9.82 -18.43
C SER A 159 0.27 -8.98 -18.22
N LYS A 160 -0.36 -8.53 -19.31
CA LYS A 160 -1.67 -7.85 -19.23
C LYS A 160 -2.77 -8.83 -18.86
N GLU A 161 -2.59 -10.08 -19.23
CA GLU A 161 -3.47 -11.21 -18.96
C GLU A 161 -3.50 -11.51 -17.45
N ASP A 162 -2.36 -11.41 -16.75
CA ASP A 162 -2.30 -11.53 -15.29
C ASP A 162 -3.14 -10.46 -14.61
N ILE A 163 -3.05 -9.21 -15.10
CA ILE A 163 -3.83 -8.08 -14.56
C ILE A 163 -5.32 -8.32 -14.78
N LEU A 164 -5.71 -8.73 -16.00
CA LEU A 164 -7.09 -9.03 -16.34
C LEU A 164 -7.65 -10.18 -15.48
N LEU A 165 -6.87 -11.24 -15.27
CA LEU A 165 -7.27 -12.36 -14.42
C LEU A 165 -7.40 -11.91 -12.95
N GLY A 166 -6.44 -11.15 -12.43
CA GLY A 166 -6.49 -10.59 -11.08
C GLY A 166 -7.71 -9.70 -10.86
N GLU A 167 -8.06 -8.86 -11.84
CA GLU A 167 -9.25 -8.01 -11.82
C GLU A 167 -10.54 -8.85 -11.78
N ARG A 168 -10.67 -9.87 -12.64
CA ARG A 168 -11.82 -10.79 -12.63
C ARG A 168 -11.97 -11.57 -11.33
N LEU A 169 -10.85 -11.99 -10.73
CA LEU A 169 -10.86 -12.70 -9.45
C LEU A 169 -11.27 -11.76 -8.30
N LEU A 170 -10.81 -10.51 -8.29
CA LEU A 170 -11.26 -9.51 -7.30
C LEU A 170 -12.73 -9.15 -7.48
N ASP A 171 -13.21 -8.99 -8.72
CA ASP A 171 -14.63 -8.76 -8.98
C ASP A 171 -15.49 -9.90 -8.43
N TYR A 172 -15.14 -11.15 -8.76
CA TYR A 172 -15.82 -12.33 -8.22
C TYR A 172 -15.79 -12.33 -6.68
N TYR A 173 -14.61 -12.12 -6.10
CA TYR A 173 -14.42 -12.10 -4.65
C TYR A 173 -15.31 -11.05 -3.97
N CYS A 174 -15.28 -9.81 -4.45
CA CYS A 174 -16.08 -8.71 -3.90
C CYS A 174 -17.58 -8.98 -4.04
N ARG A 175 -18.03 -9.53 -5.18
CA ARG A 175 -19.43 -9.88 -5.43
C ARG A 175 -19.95 -10.99 -4.51
N THR A 176 -19.10 -11.94 -4.12
CA THR A 176 -19.50 -13.07 -3.26
C THR A 176 -19.18 -12.86 -1.78
N ALA A 177 -18.44 -11.82 -1.42
CA ALA A 177 -17.92 -11.62 -0.07
C ALA A 177 -18.99 -11.57 1.01
N SER A 178 -20.08 -10.83 0.81
CA SER A 178 -21.16 -10.73 1.81
C SER A 178 -21.93 -12.02 2.02
N LYS A 179 -22.01 -12.88 1.00
CA LYS A 179 -22.60 -14.21 1.13
C LYS A 179 -21.71 -15.17 1.93
N VAL A 180 -20.38 -14.97 1.87
CA VAL A 180 -19.39 -15.83 2.54
C VAL A 180 -19.07 -15.36 3.97
N TYR A 181 -19.03 -14.05 4.21
CA TYR A 181 -18.55 -13.45 5.46
C TYR A 181 -19.54 -12.46 6.08
N ASP A 182 -20.82 -12.52 5.71
CA ASP A 182 -21.89 -11.58 6.09
C ASP A 182 -21.70 -10.13 5.57
N SER A 183 -22.76 -9.31 5.68
CA SER A 183 -22.78 -7.94 5.15
C SER A 183 -21.79 -7.00 5.83
N SER A 184 -21.23 -7.34 7.01
CA SER A 184 -20.24 -6.51 7.70
C SER A 184 -18.92 -6.40 6.95
N ILE A 185 -18.64 -7.29 6.00
CA ILE A 185 -17.41 -7.24 5.19
C ILE A 185 -17.46 -6.17 4.10
N GLU A 186 -18.66 -5.73 3.71
CA GLU A 186 -18.90 -4.72 2.69
C GLU A 186 -18.61 -3.32 3.23
N ILE A 187 -17.36 -3.08 3.59
CA ILE A 187 -16.85 -1.76 3.97
C ILE A 187 -16.05 -1.15 2.81
N PHE A 188 -15.70 0.12 2.94
CA PHE A 188 -14.93 0.86 1.92
C PHE A 188 -13.67 0.11 1.47
N SER A 189 -12.95 -0.54 2.38
CA SER A 189 -11.76 -1.30 2.01
C SER A 189 -12.08 -2.41 1.01
N LEU A 190 -13.18 -3.15 1.18
CA LEU A 190 -13.56 -4.19 0.23
C LEU A 190 -13.89 -3.57 -1.14
N HIS A 191 -14.67 -2.49 -1.16
CA HIS A 191 -15.00 -1.79 -2.40
C HIS A 191 -13.74 -1.28 -3.13
N ALA A 192 -12.75 -0.75 -2.39
CA ALA A 192 -11.50 -0.25 -2.95
C ALA A 192 -10.70 -1.34 -3.72
N HIS A 193 -10.90 -2.63 -3.42
CA HIS A 193 -10.23 -3.71 -4.16
C HIS A 193 -10.63 -3.76 -5.63
N LEU A 194 -11.86 -3.37 -5.98
CA LEU A 194 -12.34 -3.34 -7.37
C LEU A 194 -11.50 -2.41 -8.26
N HIS A 195 -10.85 -1.41 -7.66
CA HIS A 195 -10.03 -0.44 -8.40
C HIS A 195 -8.56 -0.88 -8.57
N LEU A 196 -8.12 -1.95 -7.89
CA LEU A 196 -6.71 -2.36 -7.91
C LEU A 196 -6.26 -2.84 -9.30
N GLY A 197 -7.11 -3.54 -10.05
CA GLY A 197 -6.78 -3.97 -11.41
C GLY A 197 -6.49 -2.79 -12.34
N HIS A 198 -7.38 -1.79 -12.32
CA HIS A 198 -7.20 -0.55 -13.08
C HIS A 198 -5.96 0.24 -12.61
N GLN A 199 -5.76 0.39 -11.30
CA GLN A 199 -4.58 1.04 -10.75
C GLN A 199 -3.28 0.38 -11.21
N VAL A 200 -3.22 -0.95 -11.17
CA VAL A 200 -2.03 -1.71 -11.58
C VAL A 200 -1.72 -1.51 -13.07
N ARG A 201 -2.76 -1.37 -13.91
CA ARG A 201 -2.61 -1.06 -15.33
C ARG A 201 -1.99 0.32 -15.59
N LEU A 202 -2.29 1.30 -14.73
CA LEU A 202 -1.80 2.68 -14.89
C LEU A 202 -0.46 2.94 -14.19
N HIS A 203 -0.27 2.37 -13.00
CA HIS A 203 0.83 2.75 -12.08
C HIS A 203 1.81 1.62 -11.78
N GLY A 204 1.58 0.43 -12.34
CA GLY A 204 2.39 -0.77 -12.11
C GLY A 204 1.92 -1.60 -10.91
N GLY A 205 2.57 -2.75 -10.71
CA GLY A 205 2.18 -3.76 -9.72
C GLY A 205 2.14 -3.23 -8.27
N LEU A 206 1.32 -3.87 -7.42
CA LEU A 206 1.10 -3.46 -6.02
C LEU A 206 2.38 -3.44 -5.18
N ALA A 207 3.42 -4.17 -5.59
CA ALA A 207 4.74 -4.10 -4.99
C ALA A 207 5.34 -2.69 -5.01
N HIS A 208 5.08 -1.94 -6.10
CA HIS A 208 5.65 -0.61 -6.35
C HIS A 208 4.73 0.52 -5.89
N THR A 209 3.42 0.27 -5.79
CA THR A 209 2.42 1.26 -5.35
C THR A 209 2.11 1.11 -3.85
N SER A 210 3.15 0.92 -3.03
CA SER A 210 2.99 0.65 -1.59
C SER A 210 3.72 1.67 -0.70
N ALA A 211 3.15 1.95 0.46
CA ALA A 211 3.68 2.87 1.46
C ALA A 211 4.84 2.29 2.30
N PHE A 212 5.31 1.07 2.00
CA PHE A 212 6.40 0.44 2.76
C PHE A 212 7.69 1.27 2.75
N SER A 213 8.06 1.82 1.59
CA SER A 213 9.24 2.67 1.44
C SER A 213 9.06 4.00 2.18
N PHE A 214 7.90 4.62 2.02
CA PHE A 214 7.53 5.88 2.68
C PHE A 214 7.56 5.75 4.20
N GLU A 215 6.89 4.74 4.77
CA GLU A 215 6.90 4.50 6.22
C GLU A 215 8.30 4.20 6.76
N SER A 216 9.12 3.49 5.98
CA SER A 216 10.52 3.23 6.33
C SER A 216 11.34 4.51 6.34
N ALA A 217 11.17 5.38 5.34
CA ALA A 217 11.82 6.69 5.26
C ALA A 217 11.36 7.63 6.38
N VAL A 218 10.06 7.72 6.64
CA VAL A 218 9.51 8.53 7.74
C VAL A 218 10.06 8.05 9.08
N ARG A 219 10.07 6.73 9.33
CA ARG A 219 10.67 6.15 10.53
C ARG A 219 12.15 6.48 10.65
N TYR A 220 12.89 6.42 9.54
CA TYR A 220 14.31 6.73 9.51
C TYR A 220 14.58 8.19 9.89
N ILE A 221 13.87 9.11 9.24
CA ILE A 221 14.01 10.56 9.46
C ILE A 221 13.58 10.94 10.88
N LYS A 222 12.50 10.34 11.40
CA LYS A 222 12.02 10.59 12.76
C LYS A 222 13.00 10.19 13.85
N LYS A 223 13.97 9.29 13.59
CA LYS A 223 15.03 8.98 14.57
C LYS A 223 15.92 10.18 14.90
N ASN A 224 15.98 11.15 13.99
CA ASN A 224 16.76 12.37 14.17
C ASN A 224 16.01 13.45 14.97
N ALA A 225 14.76 13.19 15.38
CA ALA A 225 14.02 14.08 16.25
C ALA A 225 13.84 13.43 17.63
N HIS A 226 14.07 14.21 18.68
CA HIS A 226 13.85 13.82 20.06
C HIS A 226 12.83 14.77 20.71
N GLY A 227 11.82 14.19 21.37
CA GLY A 227 10.72 14.95 21.97
C GLY A 227 9.62 15.34 20.98
N SER A 228 8.66 16.14 21.46
CA SER A 228 7.47 16.55 20.71
C SER A 228 7.55 17.98 20.15
N THR A 229 8.57 18.76 20.52
CA THR A 229 8.72 20.17 20.14
C THR A 229 9.69 20.34 18.97
N ASN A 230 9.36 21.22 18.03
CA ASN A 230 10.23 21.60 16.90
C ASN A 230 10.80 20.43 16.08
N VAL A 231 10.04 19.34 15.94
CA VAL A 231 10.45 18.10 15.24
C VAL A 231 11.00 18.37 13.84
N ALA A 232 10.36 19.25 13.07
CA ALA A 232 10.80 19.60 11.71
C ALA A 232 12.19 20.27 11.71
N SER A 233 12.41 21.24 12.61
CA SER A 233 13.69 21.93 12.73
C SER A 233 14.82 21.01 13.17
N GLN A 234 14.53 20.08 14.10
CA GLN A 234 15.49 19.06 14.52
C GLN A 234 15.90 18.17 13.35
N ILE A 235 14.92 17.67 12.59
CA ILE A 235 15.17 16.86 11.39
C ILE A 235 16.03 17.62 10.37
N ALA A 236 15.69 18.89 10.09
CA ALA A 236 16.42 19.72 9.14
C ALA A 236 17.87 19.93 9.58
N TYR A 237 18.09 20.24 10.86
CA TYR A 237 19.42 20.42 11.44
C TYR A 237 20.29 19.16 11.27
N TRP A 238 19.77 17.98 11.63
CA TRP A 238 20.51 16.73 11.50
C TRP A 238 20.79 16.33 10.06
N ASN A 239 19.85 16.57 9.14
CA ASN A 239 20.08 16.34 7.72
C ASN A 239 21.18 17.25 7.17
N ASN A 240 21.19 18.54 7.55
CA ASN A 240 22.26 19.46 7.18
C ASN A 240 23.62 19.02 7.72
N LEU A 241 23.70 18.69 9.02
CA LEU A 241 24.92 18.19 9.65
C LEU A 241 25.48 16.96 8.93
N ARG A 242 24.60 16.04 8.55
CA ARG A 242 24.99 14.83 7.82
C ARG A 242 25.48 15.13 6.41
N CYS A 243 24.82 16.03 5.68
CA CYS A 243 25.30 16.45 4.37
C CYS A 243 26.70 17.05 4.47
N THR A 244 26.92 17.96 5.43
CA THR A 244 28.23 18.59 5.66
C THR A 244 29.32 17.60 6.05
N THR A 245 29.01 16.60 6.88
CA THR A 245 29.99 15.58 7.33
C THR A 245 30.25 14.48 6.30
N GLN A 246 29.27 14.16 5.45
CA GLN A 246 29.40 13.15 4.39
C GLN A 246 29.97 13.72 3.08
N MET A 247 30.03 15.04 2.92
CA MET A 247 30.87 15.67 1.92
C MET A 247 32.33 15.31 2.23
N LYS A 248 32.80 14.17 1.69
CA LYS A 248 34.23 13.89 1.55
C LYS A 248 34.88 15.16 1.01
N LYS A 249 35.96 15.63 1.64
CA LYS A 249 36.83 16.65 1.06
C LYS A 249 37.10 16.20 -0.38
N PHE A 250 36.57 16.92 -1.36
CA PHE A 250 37.07 16.82 -2.71
C PHE A 250 38.53 17.25 -2.61
N ASN A 251 39.46 16.30 -2.70
CA ASN A 251 40.85 16.64 -2.93
C ASN A 251 40.87 17.29 -4.31
N LEU A 252 40.90 18.63 -4.33
CA LEU A 252 41.26 19.37 -5.52
C LEU A 252 42.65 18.85 -5.90
N VAL A 253 42.71 18.05 -6.96
CA VAL A 253 43.97 17.80 -7.63
C VAL A 253 44.40 19.16 -8.16
N THR A 254 45.28 19.83 -7.44
CA THR A 254 46.05 20.94 -7.98
C THR A 254 46.96 20.34 -9.03
N ASN A 255 46.52 20.34 -10.30
CA ASN A 255 47.40 20.03 -11.40
C ASN A 255 48.49 21.10 -11.43
N SER A 256 49.67 20.69 -10.99
CA SER A 256 50.93 21.28 -11.34
C SER A 256 51.11 21.24 -12.86
N LEU A 257 51.57 22.37 -13.42
CA LEU A 257 52.33 22.52 -14.66
C LEU A 257 51.57 22.25 -15.98
N MET A 258 51.21 23.34 -16.66
CA MET A 258 51.46 23.45 -18.10
C MET A 258 52.39 24.63 -18.32
N ASP A 259 53.68 24.32 -18.42
CA ASP A 259 54.66 25.13 -19.12
C ASP A 259 54.13 25.32 -20.56
N VAL A 260 53.89 26.57 -20.93
CA VAL A 260 53.74 26.99 -22.32
C VAL A 260 55.10 27.58 -22.70
N SER A 261 56.01 26.71 -23.16
CA SER A 261 57.18 27.16 -23.89
C SER A 261 56.77 27.50 -25.32
N GLU A 262 57.06 28.74 -25.69
CA GLU A 262 56.85 29.38 -26.97
C GLU A 262 57.48 28.60 -28.14
N GLU A 263 56.66 28.22 -29.14
CA GLU A 263 57.16 28.02 -30.50
C GLU A 263 57.18 29.38 -31.20
N ASN A 264 58.37 29.97 -31.31
CA ASN A 264 58.66 31.07 -32.21
C ASN A 264 59.94 30.76 -33.01
N GLY A 265 59.78 30.54 -34.32
CA GLY A 265 60.67 31.11 -35.33
C GLY A 265 61.84 30.29 -35.88
N ASN A 266 61.71 30.03 -37.19
CA ASN A 266 62.74 30.14 -38.25
C ASN A 266 63.49 28.90 -38.77
N ILE A 267 63.17 28.60 -40.04
CA ILE A 267 63.93 28.02 -41.17
C ILE A 267 64.27 26.53 -41.08
#